data_AF-A0A7W7S4U5-F1
#
_entry.id   AF-A0A7W7S4U5-F1
#
_cell.length_a   1.000
_cell.length_b   1.000
_cell.length_c   1.000
_cell.angle_alpha   90.00
_cell.angle_beta   90.00
_cell.angle_gamma   90.00
#
_symmetry.space_group_name_H-M   'P 1'
#
loop_
_entity.id
_entity.type
_entity.pdbx_description
1 polymer ?
#
loop_
_entity_poly.entity_id
_entity_poly.type
_entity_poly.pdbx_seq_one_letter_code
_entity_poly.pdbx_strand_id
1 'polypeptide(L)'
;MSNPIVLLLTAITTTVIISLIVLTVRITQHPRNTLLGGGITPELIEQILHLKTTDQFDQAVFLVRGQTGMSHRTAARFVRKTRPPQQQPPH
;
A
#
# COMPACT_ATOMS: atom_id res chain seq x y z
N MET A 1 25.66 45.22 8.44
CA MET A 1 25.04 45.37 7.10
C MET A 1 24.76 43.97 6.58
N SER A 2 23.51 43.50 6.66
CA SER A 2 23.16 42.16 6.18
C SER A 2 23.20 42.15 4.65
N ASN A 3 24.07 41.33 4.07
CA ASN A 3 24.23 41.28 2.62
C ASN A 3 22.96 40.70 1.98
N PRO A 4 22.33 41.39 1.02
CA PRO A 4 21.10 40.92 0.38
C PRO A 4 21.31 39.57 -0.33
N ILE A 5 22.53 39.31 -0.80
CA ILE A 5 22.95 38.05 -1.41
C ILE A 5 22.84 36.89 -0.40
N VAL A 6 23.24 37.11 0.85
CA VAL A 6 23.19 36.09 1.90
C VAL A 6 21.73 35.77 2.24
N LEU A 7 20.87 36.78 2.33
CA LEU A 7 19.43 36.58 2.54
C LEU A 7 18.77 35.79 1.41
N LEU A 8 19.11 36.09 0.15
CA LEU A 8 18.58 35.38 -1.01
C LEU A 8 19.01 33.91 -1.02
N LEU A 9 20.31 33.64 -0.79
CA LEU A 9 20.84 32.28 -0.71
C LEU A 9 20.17 31.47 0.39
N THR A 10 20.01 32.06 1.57
CA THR A 10 19.38 31.39 2.72
C THR A 10 17.93 31.03 2.40
N ALA A 11 17.16 31.96 1.83
CA ALA A 11 15.77 31.72 1.45
C ALA A 11 15.63 30.60 0.41
N ILE A 12 16.50 30.58 -0.60
CA ILE A 12 16.50 29.53 -1.64
C ILE A 12 16.85 28.18 -1.01
N THR A 13 17.93 28.10 -0.24
CA THR A 13 18.36 26.85 0.40
C THR A 13 17.29 26.29 1.33
N THR A 14 16.66 27.14 2.16
CA THR A 14 15.55 26.71 3.03
C THR A 14 14.37 26.18 2.22
N THR A 15 13.98 26.87 1.15
CA THR A 15 12.88 26.44 0.28
C THR A 15 13.17 25.10 -0.38
N VAL A 16 14.40 24.89 -0.86
CA VAL A 16 14.83 23.62 -1.46
C VAL A 16 14.76 22.50 -0.43
N ILE A 17 15.27 22.70 0.78
CA ILE A 17 15.23 21.68 1.86
C ILE A 17 13.78 21.30 2.19
N ILE A 18 12.91 22.29 2.41
CA ILE A 18 11.50 22.04 2.71
C ILE A 18 10.82 21.30 1.56
N SER A 19 11.06 21.74 0.31
CA SER A 19 10.50 21.10 -0.88
C SER A 19 10.96 19.66 -1.00
N LEU A 20 12.23 19.36 -0.72
CA LEU A 20 12.79 18.01 -0.78
C LEU A 20 12.15 17.11 0.29
N ILE A 21 12.00 17.62 1.53
CA ILE A 21 11.30 16.90 2.60
C ILE A 21 9.85 16.62 2.18
N VAL A 22 9.12 17.63 1.73
CA VAL A 22 7.71 17.48 1.30
C VAL A 22 7.60 16.53 0.12
N LEU A 23 8.55 16.55 -0.82
CA LEU A 23 8.59 15.65 -1.96
C LEU A 23 8.86 14.21 -1.52
N THR A 24 9.84 13.99 -0.64
CA THR A 24 10.11 12.66 -0.06
C THR A 24 8.90 12.15 0.74
N VAL A 25 8.26 13.02 1.53
CA VAL A 25 7.03 12.70 2.26
C VAL A 25 5.88 12.41 1.29
N ARG A 26 5.70 13.19 0.22
CA ARG A 26 4.68 12.93 -0.80
C ARG A 26 4.96 11.65 -1.53
N ILE A 27 6.20 11.34 -1.91
CA ILE A 27 6.57 10.10 -2.60
C ILE A 27 6.41 8.90 -1.69
N THR A 28 6.63 9.03 -0.38
CA THR A 28 6.36 7.95 0.59
C THR A 28 4.88 7.84 0.96
N GLN A 29 4.10 8.92 0.83
CA GLN A 29 2.66 8.93 1.03
C GLN A 29 1.86 8.55 -0.25
N HIS A 30 2.37 8.79 -1.46
CA HIS A 30 1.67 8.52 -2.73
C HIS A 30 1.51 7.04 -3.11
N PRO A 31 2.36 6.07 -2.70
CA PRO A 31 2.03 4.66 -2.82
C PRO A 31 1.13 4.17 -1.67
N ARG A 32 0.80 5.04 -0.70
CA ARG A 32 0.03 4.70 0.51
C ARG A 32 -1.35 5.34 0.61
N ASN A 33 -1.73 6.26 -0.30
CA ASN A 33 -3.10 6.79 -0.26
C ASN A 33 -4.16 5.81 -0.78
N THR A 34 -3.76 4.63 -1.26
CA THR A 34 -4.65 3.46 -1.41
C THR A 34 -4.86 2.69 -0.09
N LEU A 35 -4.06 2.98 0.97
CA LEU A 35 -4.07 2.25 2.24
C LEU A 35 -4.82 2.95 3.38
N LEU A 36 -5.20 4.22 3.24
CA LEU A 36 -6.04 4.93 4.23
C LEU A 36 -7.55 4.78 3.95
N GLY A 37 -7.92 4.01 2.92
CA GLY A 37 -9.31 3.71 2.56
C GLY A 37 -9.52 2.24 2.26
N GLY A 38 -9.30 1.35 3.23
CA GLY A 38 -9.75 -0.05 3.16
C GLY A 38 -9.27 -0.85 1.93
N GLY A 39 -8.10 -0.53 1.40
CA GLY A 39 -7.51 -1.19 0.24
C GLY A 39 -6.57 -2.31 0.67
N ILE A 40 -6.96 -3.54 0.37
CA ILE A 40 -6.16 -4.76 0.52
C ILE A 40 -4.74 -4.53 0.01
N THR A 41 -3.75 -4.74 0.89
CA THR A 41 -2.33 -4.60 0.55
C THR A 41 -1.93 -5.62 -0.53
N PRO A 42 -1.04 -5.27 -1.46
CA PRO A 42 -0.57 -6.21 -2.49
C PRO A 42 0.07 -7.47 -1.88
N GLU A 43 0.78 -7.32 -0.76
CA GLU A 43 1.29 -8.42 0.08
C GLU A 43 0.17 -9.35 0.58
N LEU A 44 -0.98 -8.79 0.98
CA LEU A 44 -2.13 -9.58 1.42
C LEU A 44 -2.77 -10.32 0.24
N ILE A 45 -2.80 -9.71 -0.95
CA ILE A 45 -3.25 -10.39 -2.17
C ILE A 45 -2.32 -11.56 -2.50
N GLU A 46 -1.01 -11.37 -2.41
CA GLU A 46 -0.01 -12.41 -2.66
C GLU A 46 -0.12 -13.56 -1.65
N GLN A 47 -0.34 -13.25 -0.36
CA GLN A 47 -0.59 -14.26 0.67
C GLN A 47 -1.93 -14.99 0.48
N ILE A 48 -3.00 -14.29 0.08
CA ILE A 48 -4.29 -14.92 -0.26
C ILE A 48 -4.12 -15.84 -1.47
N LEU A 49 -3.31 -15.43 -2.46
CA LEU A 49 -3.01 -16.23 -3.64
C LEU A 49 -2.29 -17.52 -3.26
N HIS A 50 -1.26 -17.40 -2.42
CA HIS A 50 -0.47 -18.52 -1.92
C HIS A 50 -1.32 -19.49 -1.07
N LEU A 51 -2.13 -18.97 -0.15
CA LEU A 51 -3.03 -19.79 0.68
C LEU A 51 -4.11 -20.49 -0.14
N LYS A 52 -4.57 -19.85 -1.22
CA LYS A 52 -5.56 -20.45 -2.13
C LYS A 52 -4.97 -21.53 -3.03
N THR A 53 -3.70 -21.42 -3.44
CA THR A 53 -2.99 -22.52 -4.11
C THR A 53 -2.77 -23.72 -3.21
N THR A 54 -2.82 -23.55 -1.89
CA THR A 54 -2.73 -24.62 -0.88
C THR A 54 -4.12 -25.11 -0.41
N ASP A 55 -5.21 -24.65 -1.06
CA ASP A 55 -6.61 -24.95 -0.70
C ASP A 55 -7.01 -24.53 0.75
N GLN A 56 -6.22 -23.67 1.39
CA GLN A 56 -6.43 -23.19 2.76
C GLN A 56 -7.37 -21.98 2.80
N PHE A 57 -8.61 -22.17 2.35
CA PHE A 57 -9.59 -21.10 2.20
C PHE A 57 -9.92 -20.39 3.52
N ASP A 58 -10.10 -21.14 4.61
CA ASP A 58 -10.43 -20.59 5.93
C ASP A 58 -9.30 -19.73 6.50
N GLN A 59 -8.06 -20.11 6.22
CA GLN A 59 -6.87 -19.38 6.67
C GLN A 59 -6.72 -18.04 5.92
N ALA A 60 -7.04 -18.01 4.62
CA ALA A 60 -7.11 -16.78 3.85
C ALA A 60 -8.23 -15.84 4.35
N VAL A 61 -9.39 -16.37 4.73
CA VAL A 61 -10.49 -15.57 5.30
C VAL A 61 -10.09 -15.00 6.67
N PHE A 62 -9.42 -15.79 7.52
CA PHE A 62 -8.93 -15.35 8.82
C PHE A 62 -7.88 -14.24 8.68
N LEU A 63 -6.94 -14.40 7.75
CA LEU A 63 -5.91 -13.40 7.43
C LEU A 63 -6.52 -12.08 6.97
N VAL A 64 -7.47 -12.12 6.02
CA VAL A 64 -8.20 -10.93 5.54
C VAL A 64 -8.94 -10.25 6.68
N ARG A 65 -9.63 -11.03 7.52
CA ARG A 65 -10.37 -10.50 8.68
C ARG A 65 -9.43 -9.81 9.68
N GLY A 66 -8.28 -10.42 9.97
CA GLY A 66 -7.29 -9.86 10.89
C GLY A 66 -6.63 -8.58 10.38
N GLN A 67 -6.41 -8.48 9.07
CA GLN A 67 -5.73 -7.33 8.45
C GLN A 67 -6.68 -6.18 8.08
N THR A 68 -7.93 -6.47 7.75
CA THR A 68 -8.90 -5.46 7.24
C THR A 68 -10.01 -5.12 8.23
N GLY A 69 -10.16 -5.89 9.32
CA GLY A 69 -11.29 -5.77 10.25
C GLY A 69 -12.64 -6.17 9.65
N MET A 70 -12.68 -6.68 8.41
CA MET A 70 -13.91 -7.05 7.73
C MET A 70 -14.66 -8.19 8.43
N SER A 71 -15.99 -8.14 8.37
CA SER A 71 -16.81 -9.26 8.84
C SER A 71 -16.45 -10.55 8.09
N HIS A 72 -16.59 -11.71 8.75
CA HIS A 72 -16.26 -13.00 8.15
C HIS A 72 -16.95 -13.22 6.78
N ARG A 73 -18.21 -12.77 6.64
CA ARG A 73 -18.97 -12.84 5.37
C ARG A 73 -18.38 -11.95 4.27
N THR A 74 -17.92 -10.76 4.64
CA THR A 74 -17.28 -9.81 3.72
C THR A 74 -15.91 -10.33 3.27
N ALA A 75 -15.11 -10.85 4.22
CA ALA A 75 -13.82 -11.46 3.95
C ALA A 75 -13.94 -12.72 3.06
N ALA A 76 -14.89 -13.61 3.34
CA ALA A 76 -15.15 -14.79 2.51
C ALA A 76 -15.56 -14.42 1.07
N ARG A 77 -16.40 -13.38 0.91
CA ARG A 77 -16.76 -12.86 -0.41
C ARG A 77 -15.55 -12.26 -1.12
N PHE A 78 -14.65 -11.61 -0.39
CA PHE A 78 -13.42 -11.05 -0.93
C PHE A 78 -12.48 -12.15 -1.44
N VAL A 79 -12.16 -13.16 -0.62
CA VAL A 79 -11.32 -14.31 -1.01
C VAL A 79 -11.90 -15.09 -2.21
N ARG A 80 -13.24 -15.15 -2.29
CA ARG A 80 -13.94 -15.75 -3.44
C ARG A 80 -13.82 -14.89 -4.70
N LYS A 81 -13.84 -13.56 -4.57
CA LYS A 81 -13.71 -12.61 -5.69
C LYS A 81 -12.26 -12.48 -6.18
N THR A 82 -11.28 -12.62 -5.29
CA THR A 82 -9.86 -12.73 -5.65
C THR A 82 -9.63 -14.10 -6.30
N ARG A 83 -9.92 -14.17 -7.60
CA ARG A 83 -9.62 -15.31 -8.46
C ARG A 83 -8.09 -15.34 -8.65
N PRO A 84 -7.41 -16.48 -8.47
CA PRO A 84 -6.04 -16.58 -8.94
C PRO A 84 -6.03 -16.32 -10.46
N PRO A 85 -5.01 -15.66 -11.02
CA PRO A 85 -4.80 -15.71 -12.45
C PRO A 85 -4.72 -17.19 -12.83
N GLN A 86 -5.53 -17.58 -13.81
CA GLN A 86 -5.67 -18.93 -14.35
C GLN A 86 -4.30 -19.62 -14.37
N GLN A 87 -4.10 -20.64 -13.53
CA GLN A 87 -3.07 -21.63 -13.78
C GLN A 87 -3.46 -22.33 -15.07
N GLN A 88 -2.80 -21.91 -16.16
CA GLN A 88 -2.83 -22.57 -17.45
C GLN A 88 -2.44 -24.04 -17.22
N PRO A 89 -3.29 -25.01 -17.60
CA PRO A 89 -2.93 -26.42 -17.45
C PRO A 89 -1.68 -26.72 -18.30
N PRO A 90 -0.70 -27.48 -17.77
CA PRO A 90 0.36 -28.03 -18.62
C PRO A 90 -0.28 -29.01 -19.61
N HIS A 91 -0.04 -28.79 -20.90
CA HIS A 91 -0.34 -29.74 -21.96
C HIS A 91 0.59 -30.96 -21.88
#